data_AF-W5YVX4-F1
#
_entry.id   AF-W5YVX4-F1
#
_cell.length_a   1.000
_cell.length_b   1.000
_cell.length_c   1.000
_cell.angle_alpha   90.00
_cell.angle_beta   90.00
_cell.angle_gamma   90.00
#
_symmetry.space_group_name_H-M   'P 1'
#
loop_
_entity.id
_entity.type
_entity.pdbx_description
1 polymer ?
#
loop_
_entity_poly.entity_id
_entity_poly.type
_entity_poly.pdbx_seq_one_letter_code
_entity_poly.pdbx_strand_id
1 'polypeptide(L)'
;MPTEWTDPHTSSGVNDTYGAYYIIPMRDGGDCMNFIMHKGDEKDLGDNDKRWHFGALGNRIFTISGSQLLSPDPIEAEELAVDGAKAHWLDANTLVFADTASATRVELRYDAGAGITVDDSDKTLNGGTAIELSATTLSPDLKEAFPHLAGWPAYSVDTDSQTKMDALRGQLIAGAYNGNDELISLPAFRSRVCSTISMPMTALWALPLAAPIPGLQFGPQPPRACACTCSMPTAAW
;
A
#
# COMPACT_ATOMS: atom_id res chain seq x y z
N MET A 1 -18.42 31.95 -18.36
CA MET A 1 -18.33 32.12 -19.83
C MET A 1 -17.72 30.84 -20.38
N PRO A 2 -18.12 30.35 -21.57
CA PRO A 2 -17.45 29.21 -22.20
C PRO A 2 -15.97 29.52 -22.47
N THR A 3 -15.11 28.52 -22.30
CA THR A 3 -13.69 28.57 -22.66
C THR A 3 -13.41 27.60 -23.79
N GLU A 4 -12.34 27.84 -24.54
CA GLU A 4 -11.85 26.89 -25.55
C GLU A 4 -10.95 25.85 -24.87
N TRP A 5 -10.89 24.64 -25.43
CA TRP A 5 -10.03 23.57 -24.89
C TRP A 5 -8.55 23.99 -24.81
N THR A 6 -8.07 24.68 -25.85
CA THR A 6 -6.69 25.16 -25.94
C THR A 6 -6.44 26.47 -25.19
N ASP A 7 -7.48 27.09 -24.64
CA ASP A 7 -7.40 28.35 -23.87
C ASP A 7 -8.31 28.26 -22.63
N PRO A 8 -7.92 27.43 -21.63
CA PRO A 8 -8.75 27.15 -20.48
C PRO A 8 -8.74 28.30 -19.47
N HIS A 9 -9.76 28.32 -18.60
CA HIS A 9 -9.77 29.23 -17.46
C HIS A 9 -8.65 28.84 -16.49
N THR A 10 -7.69 29.73 -16.28
CA THR A 10 -6.58 29.51 -15.36
C THR A 10 -7.03 29.61 -13.91
N SER A 11 -6.26 29.01 -13.00
CA SER A 11 -6.52 29.14 -11.56
C SER A 11 -6.46 30.61 -11.16
N SER A 12 -7.38 31.00 -10.26
CA SER A 12 -7.40 32.34 -9.67
C SER A 12 -6.32 32.52 -8.61
N GLY A 13 -5.78 31.42 -8.08
CA GLY A 13 -4.64 31.38 -7.20
C GLY A 13 -4.38 29.98 -6.67
N VAL A 14 -3.43 29.87 -5.75
CA VAL A 14 -3.12 28.64 -5.01
C VAL A 14 -3.25 28.95 -3.52
N ASN A 15 -3.97 28.09 -2.81
CA ASN A 15 -4.03 28.09 -1.36
C ASN A 15 -3.08 27.02 -0.82
N ASP A 16 -2.36 27.34 0.25
CA ASP A 16 -1.34 26.44 0.82
C ASP A 16 -1.93 25.13 1.35
N THR A 17 -3.20 25.13 1.76
CA THR A 17 -3.90 23.96 2.31
C THR A 17 -4.71 23.20 1.26
N TYR A 18 -5.45 23.92 0.42
CA TYR A 18 -6.45 23.33 -0.49
C TYR A 18 -6.01 23.31 -1.96
N GLY A 19 -4.79 23.76 -2.27
CA GLY A 19 -4.26 23.79 -3.64
C GLY A 19 -4.88 24.88 -4.51
N ALA A 20 -4.86 24.66 -5.83
CA ALA A 20 -5.34 25.64 -6.80
C ALA A 20 -6.85 25.88 -6.67
N TYR A 21 -7.26 27.15 -6.66
CA TYR A 21 -8.68 27.53 -6.61
C TYR A 21 -9.08 28.38 -7.80
N TYR A 22 -10.37 28.33 -8.12
CA TYR A 22 -10.96 28.97 -9.30
C TYR A 22 -12.18 29.80 -8.88
N ILE A 23 -12.19 31.07 -9.27
CA ILE A 23 -13.32 31.98 -9.07
C ILE A 23 -14.01 32.17 -10.41
N ILE A 24 -15.16 31.51 -10.58
CA ILE A 24 -15.89 31.53 -11.84
C ILE A 24 -17.03 32.55 -11.77
N PRO A 25 -17.01 33.63 -12.58
CA PRO A 25 -18.15 34.53 -12.66
C PRO A 25 -19.33 33.85 -13.34
N MET A 26 -20.44 33.76 -12.61
CA MET A 26 -21.70 33.17 -13.08
C MET A 26 -22.64 34.25 -13.64
N ARG A 27 -23.46 33.86 -14.63
CA ARG A 27 -24.60 34.68 -15.07
C ARG A 27 -25.76 34.48 -14.12
N ASP A 28 -26.60 35.50 -13.97
CA ASP A 28 -27.83 35.40 -13.18
C ASP A 28 -28.77 34.29 -13.70
N GLY A 29 -29.40 33.56 -12.78
CA GLY A 29 -30.40 32.54 -13.09
C GLY A 29 -29.88 31.15 -13.45
N GLY A 30 -28.58 30.89 -13.39
CA GLY A 30 -28.01 29.55 -13.57
C GLY A 30 -28.14 28.67 -12.32
N ASP A 31 -28.61 27.43 -12.46
CA ASP A 31 -28.77 26.44 -11.38
C ASP A 31 -27.63 25.40 -11.32
N CYS A 32 -26.81 25.34 -12.37
CA CYS A 32 -25.66 24.46 -12.47
C CYS A 32 -24.54 25.02 -13.36
N MET A 33 -23.35 24.43 -13.24
CA MET A 33 -22.18 24.68 -14.09
C MET A 33 -21.62 23.37 -14.61
N ASN A 34 -21.22 23.34 -15.88
CA ASN A 34 -20.40 22.27 -16.43
C ASN A 34 -18.93 22.68 -16.43
N PHE A 35 -18.03 21.75 -16.09
CA PHE A 35 -16.60 21.99 -16.15
C PHE A 35 -15.83 20.70 -16.41
N ILE A 36 -14.61 20.86 -16.93
CA ILE A 36 -13.62 19.79 -17.09
C ILE A 36 -12.33 20.36 -16.52
N MET A 37 -11.70 19.62 -15.59
CA MET A 37 -10.34 19.89 -15.16
C MET A 37 -9.40 19.08 -16.04
N HIS A 38 -8.37 19.72 -16.59
CA HIS A 38 -7.43 19.05 -17.49
C HIS A 38 -6.03 19.66 -17.41
N LYS A 39 -5.03 18.88 -17.84
CA LYS A 39 -3.66 19.32 -18.09
C LYS A 39 -3.32 18.89 -19.51
N GLY A 40 -3.14 19.84 -20.42
CA GLY A 40 -3.01 19.50 -21.84
C GLY A 40 -4.25 18.77 -22.34
N ASP A 41 -4.07 17.59 -22.94
CA ASP A 41 -5.16 16.76 -23.44
C ASP A 41 -5.69 15.74 -22.41
N GLU A 42 -5.07 15.66 -21.23
CA GLU A 42 -5.48 14.72 -20.18
C GLU A 42 -6.53 15.33 -19.24
N LYS A 43 -7.69 14.68 -19.12
CA LYS A 43 -8.71 15.02 -18.11
C LYS A 43 -8.29 14.50 -16.73
N ASP A 44 -8.46 15.33 -15.71
CA ASP A 44 -7.92 15.07 -14.37
C ASP A 44 -8.91 14.33 -13.45
N LEU A 45 -10.21 14.64 -13.54
CA LEU A 45 -11.22 14.14 -12.59
C LEU A 45 -11.83 12.79 -13.03
N GLY A 46 -10.99 11.81 -13.37
CA GLY A 46 -11.41 10.47 -13.79
C GLY A 46 -12.14 10.46 -15.14
N ASP A 47 -11.63 11.23 -16.11
CA ASP A 47 -12.08 11.29 -17.53
C ASP A 47 -13.55 11.72 -17.78
N ASN A 48 -14.27 12.14 -16.74
CA ASN A 48 -15.68 12.51 -16.83
C ASN A 48 -15.90 14.03 -16.89
N ASP A 49 -16.82 14.46 -17.75
CA ASP A 49 -17.35 15.82 -17.79
C ASP A 49 -18.17 16.08 -16.52
N LYS A 50 -17.85 17.13 -15.77
CA LYS A 50 -18.52 17.42 -14.50
C LYS A 50 -19.68 18.36 -14.72
N ARG A 51 -20.79 18.03 -14.04
CA ARG A 51 -21.94 18.92 -13.87
C ARG A 51 -22.15 19.15 -12.38
N TRP A 52 -21.99 20.39 -11.95
CA TRP A 52 -22.16 20.83 -10.58
C TRP A 52 -23.47 21.58 -10.43
N HIS A 53 -24.38 21.03 -9.61
CA HIS A 53 -25.65 21.67 -9.27
C HIS A 53 -25.54 22.46 -7.97
N PHE A 54 -25.82 23.76 -8.01
CA PHE A 54 -25.63 24.65 -6.84
C PHE A 54 -26.63 24.38 -5.72
N GLY A 55 -27.85 23.94 -6.07
CA GLY A 55 -28.87 23.58 -5.08
C GLY A 55 -28.50 22.37 -4.23
N ALA A 56 -27.60 21.51 -4.72
CA ALA A 56 -27.16 20.30 -4.01
C ALA A 56 -25.88 20.52 -3.21
N LEU A 57 -24.89 21.23 -3.79
CA LEU A 57 -23.55 21.36 -3.21
C LEU A 57 -23.17 22.80 -2.83
N GLY A 58 -24.10 23.76 -2.95
CA GLY A 58 -23.81 25.18 -2.72
C GLY A 58 -22.99 25.81 -3.85
N ASN A 59 -22.44 26.99 -3.58
CA ASN A 59 -21.66 27.81 -4.53
C ASN A 59 -20.13 27.66 -4.37
N ARG A 60 -19.69 26.66 -3.59
CA ARG A 60 -18.29 26.25 -3.46
C ARG A 60 -18.21 24.74 -3.39
N ILE A 61 -17.27 24.16 -4.11
CA ILE A 61 -16.97 22.73 -4.06
C ILE A 61 -15.47 22.49 -3.98
N PHE A 62 -15.10 21.35 -3.43
CA PHE A 62 -13.75 20.80 -3.36
C PHE A 62 -13.71 19.49 -4.13
N THR A 63 -12.58 19.23 -4.77
CA THR A 63 -12.27 17.99 -5.50
C THR A 63 -10.77 17.76 -5.48
N ILE A 64 -10.34 16.52 -5.75
CA ILE A 64 -8.92 16.12 -5.79
C ILE A 64 -8.62 15.44 -7.12
N SER A 65 -7.38 15.57 -7.60
CA SER A 65 -6.90 14.95 -8.84
C SER A 65 -7.18 13.45 -8.85
N GLY A 66 -7.64 12.92 -9.99
CA GLY A 66 -8.04 11.51 -10.15
C GLY A 66 -9.39 11.13 -9.56
N SER A 67 -10.03 11.98 -8.73
CA SER A 67 -11.32 11.68 -8.12
C SER A 67 -12.50 12.21 -8.92
N GLN A 68 -13.62 11.47 -8.87
CA GLN A 68 -14.89 11.94 -9.43
C GLN A 68 -15.74 12.70 -8.40
N LEU A 69 -15.31 12.74 -7.14
CA LEU A 69 -16.06 13.32 -6.03
C LEU A 69 -16.04 14.85 -6.10
N LEU A 70 -17.23 15.45 -5.99
CA LEU A 70 -17.42 16.87 -5.70
C LEU A 70 -18.02 17.00 -4.30
N SER A 71 -17.37 17.74 -3.43
CA SER A 71 -17.79 17.91 -2.03
C SER A 71 -18.05 19.38 -1.71
N PRO A 72 -19.11 19.73 -0.95
CA PRO A 72 -19.30 21.10 -0.46
C PRO A 72 -18.33 21.45 0.68
N ASP A 73 -17.82 20.43 1.36
CA ASP A 73 -16.83 20.52 2.43
C ASP A 73 -15.43 20.19 1.90
N PRO A 74 -14.36 20.76 2.52
CA PRO A 74 -13.00 20.42 2.15
C PRO A 74 -12.78 18.91 2.11
N ILE A 75 -12.23 18.43 1.00
CA ILE A 75 -11.69 17.08 0.91
C ILE A 75 -10.25 17.23 1.37
N GLU A 76 -9.96 16.73 2.56
CA GLU A 76 -8.57 16.53 2.95
C GLU A 76 -7.98 15.57 1.92
N ALA A 77 -7.00 16.04 1.15
CA ALA A 77 -6.18 15.13 0.36
C ALA A 77 -5.72 14.07 1.36
N GLU A 78 -5.99 12.80 1.06
CA GLU A 78 -5.56 11.72 1.93
C GLU A 78 -4.09 12.02 2.27
N GLU A 79 -3.82 12.26 3.56
CA GLU A 79 -2.46 12.21 4.11
C GLU A 79 -1.83 10.93 3.53
N LEU A 80 -0.49 10.80 3.52
CA LEU A 80 0.10 9.48 3.25
C LEU A 80 -0.28 8.55 4.41
N ALA A 81 -1.54 8.15 4.42
CA ALA A 81 -2.22 7.34 5.36
C ALA A 81 -2.03 5.93 4.86
N VAL A 82 -1.86 5.05 5.82
CA VAL A 82 -1.79 3.62 5.61
C VAL A 82 -3.17 3.16 5.09
N ASP A 83 -3.41 3.28 3.78
CA ASP A 83 -4.71 3.06 3.15
C ASP A 83 -4.83 1.62 2.63
N GLY A 84 -5.69 0.85 3.30
CA GLY A 84 -6.03 -0.51 2.90
C GLY A 84 -4.83 -1.46 2.88
N ALA A 85 -5.12 -2.75 2.69
CA ALA A 85 -4.07 -3.73 2.47
C ALA A 85 -3.75 -3.83 0.98
N LYS A 86 -3.05 -2.83 0.42
CA LYS A 86 -2.59 -2.83 -0.99
C LYS A 86 -1.27 -3.57 -1.19
N ALA A 87 -0.72 -4.17 -0.12
CA ALA A 87 0.40 -5.10 -0.18
C ALA A 87 0.09 -6.42 0.55
N HIS A 88 0.49 -7.54 -0.05
CA HIS A 88 0.29 -8.89 0.49
C HIS A 88 1.56 -9.73 0.39
N TRP A 89 2.10 -10.22 1.52
CA TRP A 89 3.05 -11.35 1.50
C TRP A 89 2.28 -12.62 1.22
N LEU A 90 2.59 -13.29 0.12
CA LEU A 90 1.92 -14.51 -0.30
C LEU A 90 2.65 -15.77 0.17
N ASP A 91 3.99 -15.75 0.17
CA ASP A 91 4.82 -16.86 0.64
C ASP A 91 6.16 -16.36 1.22
N ALA A 92 7.15 -17.24 1.43
CA ALA A 92 8.43 -16.88 2.03
C ALA A 92 9.19 -15.78 1.26
N ASN A 93 9.01 -15.67 -0.05
CA ASN A 93 9.83 -14.86 -0.94
C ASN A 93 9.00 -13.96 -1.87
N THR A 94 7.67 -14.03 -1.86
CA THR A 94 6.83 -13.37 -2.85
C THR A 94 5.83 -12.45 -2.18
N LEU A 95 5.84 -11.19 -2.59
CA LEU A 95 4.91 -10.15 -2.18
C LEU A 95 4.24 -9.57 -3.43
N VAL A 96 2.98 -9.17 -3.33
CA VAL A 96 2.32 -8.33 -4.33
C VAL A 96 1.99 -6.96 -3.75
N PHE A 97 2.11 -5.92 -4.58
CA PHE A 97 1.85 -4.54 -4.18
C PHE A 97 1.15 -3.82 -5.34
N ALA A 98 -0.09 -3.39 -5.12
CA ALA A 98 -0.84 -2.61 -6.10
C ALA A 98 -0.29 -1.18 -6.24
N ASP A 99 -0.64 -0.53 -7.35
CA ASP A 99 -0.37 0.88 -7.62
C ASP A 99 1.13 1.27 -7.65
N THR A 100 2.02 0.31 -7.93
CA THR A 100 3.48 0.53 -7.99
C THR A 100 4.02 0.66 -9.42
N ALA A 101 3.16 0.79 -10.43
CA ALA A 101 3.57 0.77 -11.84
C ALA A 101 4.53 1.92 -12.23
N SER A 102 4.42 3.07 -11.55
CA SER A 102 5.30 4.23 -11.73
C SER A 102 6.47 4.28 -10.73
N ALA A 103 6.60 3.28 -9.85
CA ALA A 103 7.65 3.24 -8.85
C ALA A 103 9.00 2.84 -9.46
N THR A 104 10.06 3.57 -9.11
CA THR A 104 11.44 3.22 -9.44
C THR A 104 12.10 2.40 -8.34
N ARG A 105 11.60 2.49 -7.11
CA ARG A 105 12.04 1.72 -5.95
C ARG A 105 10.84 1.27 -5.14
N VAL A 106 10.89 0.04 -4.63
CA VAL A 106 9.88 -0.52 -3.72
C VAL A 106 10.60 -1.18 -2.56
N GLU A 107 10.11 -0.96 -1.34
CA GLU A 107 10.69 -1.55 -0.13
C GLU A 107 9.62 -2.04 0.85
N LEU A 108 10.01 -2.99 1.69
CA LEU A 108 9.39 -3.22 2.99
C LEU A 108 10.23 -2.52 4.05
N ARG A 109 9.59 -1.85 5.00
CA ARG A 109 10.25 -1.27 6.16
C ARG A 109 9.65 -1.84 7.43
N TYR A 110 10.50 -2.30 8.34
CA TYR A 110 10.05 -2.92 9.58
C TYR A 110 10.74 -2.33 10.81
N ASP A 111 10.02 -2.33 11.92
CA ASP A 111 10.54 -1.91 13.21
C ASP A 111 9.89 -2.70 14.35
N ALA A 112 10.72 -3.25 15.25
CA ALA A 112 10.23 -4.07 16.36
C ALA A 112 9.52 -3.24 17.45
N GLY A 113 9.85 -1.94 17.56
CA GLY A 113 9.28 -1.00 18.53
C GLY A 113 8.12 -0.16 17.99
N ALA A 114 7.69 -0.41 16.74
CA ALA A 114 6.71 0.39 16.02
C ALA A 114 7.08 1.88 15.88
N GLY A 115 8.37 2.17 15.65
CA GLY A 115 8.91 3.52 15.49
C GLY A 115 8.89 4.08 14.07
N ILE A 116 8.28 3.42 13.08
CA ILE A 116 8.23 3.94 11.71
C ILE A 116 7.20 5.06 11.65
N THR A 117 7.64 6.22 11.14
CA THR A 117 6.78 7.38 10.90
C THR A 117 6.84 7.79 9.42
N VAL A 118 5.77 8.43 8.98
CA VAL A 118 5.69 9.06 7.66
C VAL A 118 5.96 10.55 7.84
N ASP A 119 6.85 11.10 7.03
CA ASP A 119 6.99 12.55 6.89
C ASP A 119 6.24 13.00 5.65
N ASP A 120 5.11 13.67 5.85
CA ASP A 120 4.27 14.17 4.77
C ASP A 120 4.88 15.35 4.02
N SER A 121 5.80 16.09 4.64
CA SER A 121 6.44 17.25 4.00
C SER A 121 7.52 16.79 3.03
N ASP A 122 8.33 15.84 3.47
CA ASP A 122 9.44 15.30 2.68
C ASP A 122 9.04 14.07 1.85
N LYS A 123 7.80 13.56 2.02
CA LYS A 123 7.29 12.34 1.38
C LYS A 123 8.22 11.15 1.61
N THR A 124 8.63 10.92 2.86
CA THR A 124 9.57 9.84 3.21
C THR A 124 9.10 8.99 4.39
N LEU A 125 9.69 7.79 4.51
CA LEU A 125 9.59 6.95 5.70
C LEU A 125 10.82 7.14 6.59
N ASN A 126 10.58 7.40 7.87
CA ASN A 126 11.61 7.58 8.89
C ASN A 126 11.62 6.41 9.89
N GLY A 127 12.79 6.12 10.45
CA GLY A 127 12.99 5.00 11.37
C GLY A 127 12.94 3.62 10.69
N GLY A 128 13.02 2.55 11.49
CA GLY A 128 12.98 1.16 11.02
C GLY A 128 14.16 0.73 10.15
N THR A 129 14.08 -0.52 9.69
CA THR A 129 15.04 -1.15 8.77
C THR A 129 14.35 -1.47 7.45
N ALA A 130 14.99 -1.10 6.34
CA ALA A 130 14.47 -1.33 5.00
C ALA A 130 14.94 -2.68 4.42
N ILE A 131 14.04 -3.35 3.71
CA ILE A 131 14.26 -4.53 2.88
C ILE A 131 13.85 -4.11 1.47
N GLU A 132 14.82 -3.93 0.59
CA GLU A 132 14.57 -3.57 -0.79
C GLU A 132 13.92 -4.74 -1.55
N LEU A 133 12.94 -4.42 -2.39
CA LEU A 133 12.16 -5.39 -3.12
C LEU A 133 12.50 -5.36 -4.61
N SER A 134 12.80 -6.53 -5.18
CA SER A 134 13.09 -6.67 -6.61
C SER A 134 11.85 -7.14 -7.37
N ALA A 135 11.56 -6.56 -8.54
CA ALA A 135 10.43 -7.02 -9.35
C ALA A 135 10.55 -8.50 -9.74
N THR A 136 9.44 -9.23 -9.70
CA THR A 136 9.35 -10.64 -10.09
C THR A 136 7.98 -10.95 -10.73
N THR A 137 7.68 -12.22 -10.95
CA THR A 137 6.37 -12.68 -11.44
C THR A 137 5.77 -13.70 -10.49
N LEU A 138 4.44 -13.72 -10.39
CA LEU A 138 3.73 -14.75 -9.62
C LEU A 138 3.85 -16.12 -10.31
N SER A 139 4.16 -17.14 -9.51
CA SER A 139 4.11 -18.53 -9.95
C SER A 139 2.68 -18.96 -10.31
N PRO A 140 2.50 -20.00 -11.15
CA PRO A 140 1.18 -20.55 -11.45
C PRO A 140 0.41 -20.95 -10.18
N ASP A 141 1.08 -21.59 -9.22
CA ASP A 141 0.48 -22.03 -7.96
C ASP A 141 -0.05 -20.85 -7.13
N LEU A 142 0.69 -19.74 -7.09
CA LEU A 142 0.24 -18.52 -6.39
C LEU A 142 -0.93 -17.85 -7.11
N LYS A 143 -0.96 -17.87 -8.44
CA LYS A 143 -2.08 -17.33 -9.22
C LYS A 143 -3.35 -18.15 -9.02
N GLU A 144 -3.22 -19.47 -8.91
CA GLU A 144 -4.33 -20.38 -8.60
C GLU A 144 -4.83 -20.19 -7.16
N ALA A 145 -3.91 -20.04 -6.20
CA ALA A 145 -4.25 -19.81 -4.79
C ALA A 145 -4.85 -18.42 -4.54
N PHE A 146 -4.41 -17.39 -5.28
CA PHE A 146 -4.85 -16.01 -5.13
C PHE A 146 -5.28 -15.37 -6.47
N PRO A 147 -6.38 -15.84 -7.10
CA PRO A 147 -6.78 -15.35 -8.44
C PRO A 147 -7.09 -13.85 -8.48
N HIS A 148 -7.61 -13.31 -7.37
CA HIS A 148 -7.92 -11.89 -7.21
C HIS A 148 -6.68 -10.98 -7.16
N LEU A 149 -5.49 -11.55 -6.94
CA LEU A 149 -4.20 -10.85 -6.91
C LEU A 149 -3.34 -11.12 -8.14
N ALA A 150 -3.79 -11.99 -9.05
CA ALA A 150 -2.98 -12.48 -10.17
C ALA A 150 -2.50 -11.39 -11.14
N GLY A 151 -3.20 -10.26 -11.19
CA GLY A 151 -2.85 -9.09 -12.01
C GLY A 151 -2.00 -8.03 -11.30
N TRP A 152 -1.67 -8.23 -10.02
CA TRP A 152 -0.92 -7.22 -9.26
C TRP A 152 0.58 -7.32 -9.54
N PRO A 153 1.32 -6.21 -9.51
CA PRO A 153 2.79 -6.23 -9.53
C PRO A 153 3.34 -7.11 -8.41
N ALA A 154 4.29 -7.98 -8.76
CA ALA A 154 4.90 -8.92 -7.84
C ALA A 154 6.37 -8.58 -7.58
N TYR A 155 6.79 -8.82 -6.35
CA TYR A 155 8.12 -8.51 -5.86
C TYR A 155 8.72 -9.68 -5.05
N SER A 156 10.02 -9.86 -5.22
CA SER A 156 10.82 -10.81 -4.44
C SER A 156 11.28 -10.17 -3.14
N VAL A 157 11.10 -10.89 -2.04
CA VAL A 157 11.63 -10.55 -0.71
C VAL A 157 12.89 -11.39 -0.47
N ASP A 158 14.02 -10.90 -0.95
CA ASP A 158 15.31 -11.58 -0.87
C ASP A 158 16.11 -11.13 0.35
N THR A 159 15.80 -11.74 1.49
CA THR A 159 16.53 -11.54 2.75
C THR A 159 16.50 -12.83 3.58
N ASP A 160 17.32 -12.90 4.62
CA ASP A 160 17.43 -14.09 5.46
C ASP A 160 16.16 -14.35 6.29
N SER A 161 15.97 -15.59 6.71
CA SER A 161 14.77 -16.02 7.44
C SER A 161 14.59 -15.31 8.78
N GLN A 162 15.67 -14.90 9.45
CA GLN A 162 15.58 -14.20 10.73
C GLN A 162 15.02 -12.79 10.51
N THR A 163 15.55 -12.07 9.52
CA THR A 163 15.03 -10.75 9.11
C THR A 163 13.55 -10.81 8.72
N LYS A 164 13.13 -11.83 7.96
CA LYS A 164 11.70 -12.04 7.63
C LYS A 164 10.84 -12.24 8.87
N MET A 165 11.30 -13.07 9.81
CA MET A 165 10.57 -13.34 11.05
C MET A 165 10.47 -12.11 11.94
N ASP A 166 11.52 -11.29 12.00
CA ASP A 166 11.53 -10.05 12.77
C ASP A 166 10.59 -9.01 12.14
N ALA A 167 10.62 -8.89 10.82
CA ALA A 167 9.71 -8.03 10.07
C ALA A 167 8.24 -8.40 10.29
N LEU A 168 7.91 -9.70 10.27
CA LEU A 168 6.54 -10.20 10.47
C LEU A 168 6.04 -10.10 11.92
N ARG A 169 6.92 -9.85 12.90
CA ARG A 169 6.58 -9.70 14.33
C ARG A 169 6.44 -8.25 14.77
N GLY A 170 7.04 -7.32 14.05
CA GLY A 170 7.03 -5.88 14.35
C GLY A 170 5.98 -5.11 13.55
N GLN A 171 6.11 -3.79 13.58
CA GLN A 171 5.46 -2.92 12.60
C GLN A 171 6.11 -3.17 11.24
N LEU A 172 5.30 -3.32 10.20
CA LEU A 172 5.74 -3.58 8.83
C LEU A 172 4.93 -2.74 7.87
N ILE A 173 5.61 -1.98 7.03
CA ILE A 173 5.03 -1.05 6.07
C ILE A 173 5.67 -1.30 4.71
N ALA A 174 4.87 -1.28 3.64
CA ALA A 174 5.41 -1.27 2.28
C ALA A 174 5.47 0.17 1.78
N GLY A 175 6.54 0.54 1.06
CA GLY A 175 6.70 1.85 0.46
C GLY A 175 7.08 1.74 -1.01
N ALA A 176 6.46 2.54 -1.86
CA ALA A 176 6.82 2.68 -3.26
C ALA A 176 7.26 4.12 -3.54
N TYR A 177 8.34 4.30 -4.30
CA TYR A 177 8.99 5.58 -4.50
C TYR A 177 9.17 5.90 -5.98
N ASN A 178 9.08 7.18 -6.35
CA ASN A 178 9.37 7.67 -7.69
C ASN A 178 10.88 7.90 -7.89
N GLY A 179 11.27 8.36 -9.09
CA GLY A 179 12.67 8.61 -9.46
C GLY A 179 13.38 9.73 -8.68
N ASN A 180 12.66 10.49 -7.86
CA ASN A 180 13.19 11.52 -6.96
C ASN A 180 13.30 11.00 -5.50
N ASP A 181 13.08 9.70 -5.27
CA ASP A 181 12.98 9.08 -3.94
C ASP A 181 11.81 9.58 -3.07
N GLU A 182 10.78 10.17 -3.67
CA GLU A 182 9.55 10.58 -2.98
C GLU A 182 8.56 9.40 -2.93
N LEU A 183 7.93 9.21 -1.77
CA LEU A 183 6.93 8.18 -1.53
C LEU A 183 5.65 8.48 -2.32
N ILE A 184 5.20 7.51 -3.10
CA ILE A 184 4.00 7.59 -3.96
C ILE A 184 2.89 6.61 -3.56
N SER A 185 3.17 5.62 -2.70
CA SER A 185 2.17 4.68 -2.18
C SER A 185 2.61 4.05 -0.86
N LEU A 186 1.66 3.88 0.08
CA LEU A 186 1.90 3.39 1.44
C LEU A 186 0.70 2.56 1.99
N PRO A 187 0.72 1.22 1.93
CA PRO A 187 -0.35 0.40 2.49
C PRO A 187 -0.02 -0.27 3.83
N ALA A 188 -1.08 -0.67 4.55
CA ALA A 188 -0.99 -1.58 5.68
C ALA A 188 -0.69 -2.99 5.20
N PHE A 189 0.14 -3.72 5.93
CA PHE A 189 0.43 -5.10 5.58
C PHE A 189 -0.62 -6.08 6.11
N ARG A 190 -1.19 -6.91 5.24
CA ARG A 190 -1.93 -8.12 5.65
C ARG A 190 -1.06 -9.35 5.39
N SER A 191 -0.37 -9.83 6.42
CA SER A 191 0.22 -11.17 6.36
C SER A 191 -0.90 -12.21 6.46
N ARG A 192 -1.17 -12.91 5.36
CA ARG A 192 -1.94 -14.17 5.39
C ARG A 192 -0.95 -15.33 5.37
N VAL A 193 -0.03 -15.37 6.33
CA VAL A 193 0.74 -16.59 6.63
C VAL A 193 -0.13 -17.48 7.53
N CYS A 194 -1.26 -17.94 6.98
CA CYS A 194 -2.05 -19.00 7.56
C CYS A 194 -2.77 -19.73 6.43
N SER A 195 -1.98 -20.40 5.58
CA SER A 195 -2.44 -21.56 4.85
C SER A 195 -1.35 -22.62 4.96
N THR A 196 -1.76 -23.80 5.38
CA THR A 196 -0.94 -24.94 5.74
C THR A 196 0.00 -25.35 4.60
N ILE A 197 1.27 -24.94 4.65
CA ILE A 197 2.32 -25.67 3.94
C ILE A 197 2.72 -26.83 4.84
N SER A 198 2.18 -27.99 4.52
CA SER A 198 2.83 -29.25 4.84
C SER A 198 4.20 -29.23 4.18
N MET A 199 5.25 -28.92 4.94
CA MET A 199 6.59 -29.35 4.57
C MET A 199 6.57 -30.88 4.64
N PRO A 200 6.83 -31.63 3.55
CA PRO A 200 7.02 -33.07 3.67
C PRO A 200 8.27 -33.29 4.53
N MET A 201 8.03 -33.79 5.73
CA MET A 201 9.02 -34.16 6.72
C MET A 201 9.74 -35.44 6.28
N THR A 202 10.49 -35.38 5.17
CA THR A 202 11.32 -36.49 4.68
C THR A 202 12.53 -35.93 3.94
N ALA A 203 13.52 -35.43 4.67
CA ALA A 203 14.94 -35.49 4.31
C ALA A 203 15.79 -34.76 5.36
N LEU A 204 16.00 -35.36 6.53
CA LEU A 204 17.19 -35.07 7.35
C LEU A 204 17.52 -36.24 8.30
N TRP A 205 17.71 -37.43 7.73
CA TRP A 205 18.37 -38.56 8.40
C TRP A 205 19.28 -39.25 7.39
N ALA A 206 20.44 -38.66 7.11
CA ALA A 206 21.52 -39.34 6.41
C ALA A 206 22.87 -38.62 6.60
N LEU A 207 23.39 -38.54 7.81
CA LEU A 207 24.83 -38.44 8.07
C LEU A 207 25.19 -39.32 9.28
N PRO A 208 26.34 -40.02 9.26
CA PRO A 208 26.61 -41.17 10.11
C PRO A 208 26.89 -40.79 11.56
N LEU A 209 26.48 -41.66 12.49
CA LEU A 209 26.85 -41.59 13.91
C LEU A 209 28.37 -41.55 14.05
N ALA A 210 28.91 -40.42 14.50
CA ALA A 210 30.22 -40.37 15.13
C ALA A 210 30.08 -40.70 16.63
N ALA A 211 30.94 -41.60 17.10
CA ALA A 211 30.93 -42.15 18.46
C ALA A 211 31.15 -41.08 19.57
N PRO A 212 30.65 -41.32 20.80
CA PRO A 212 30.78 -40.37 21.90
C PRO A 212 32.20 -40.32 22.49
N ILE A 213 32.71 -39.10 22.69
CA ILE A 213 33.87 -38.79 23.54
C ILE A 213 33.35 -38.66 24.99
N PRO A 214 33.92 -39.36 25.98
CA PRO A 214 33.48 -39.25 27.37
C PRO A 214 34.10 -38.02 28.05
N GLY A 215 33.29 -37.19 28.73
CA GLY A 215 33.81 -36.33 29.81
C GLY A 215 33.39 -34.86 29.90
N LEU A 216 32.28 -34.39 29.31
CA LEU A 216 31.80 -33.01 29.55
C LEU A 216 30.32 -32.98 29.93
N GLN A 217 30.08 -32.60 31.19
CA GLN A 217 28.76 -32.44 31.79
C GLN A 217 28.44 -30.94 31.80
N PHE A 218 27.39 -30.53 31.08
CA PHE A 218 26.76 -29.22 31.23
C PHE A 218 25.29 -29.39 31.60
N GLY A 219 24.89 -28.79 32.71
CA GLY A 219 23.52 -28.78 33.23
C GLY A 219 22.59 -27.84 32.44
N PRO A 220 21.27 -27.89 32.69
CA PRO A 220 20.25 -27.39 31.76
C PRO A 220 19.91 -25.90 31.94
N GLN A 221 19.61 -25.25 30.81
CA GLN A 221 18.91 -23.96 30.68
C GLN A 221 17.77 -24.07 29.63
N PRO A 222 16.78 -23.15 29.61
CA PRO A 222 15.33 -23.36 29.42
C PRO A 222 14.88 -22.97 27.98
N PRO A 223 13.62 -22.58 27.63
CA PRO A 223 12.28 -22.78 28.21
C PRO A 223 11.31 -23.53 27.25
N ARG A 224 10.18 -24.03 27.77
CA ARG A 224 9.10 -24.62 26.97
C ARG A 224 8.21 -23.50 26.38
N ALA A 225 8.17 -23.41 25.06
CA ALA A 225 7.17 -22.64 24.32
C ALA A 225 5.97 -23.52 23.94
N CYS A 226 4.79 -22.96 24.22
CA CYS A 226 3.48 -23.07 23.57
C CYS A 226 2.88 -24.45 23.24
N ALA A 227 1.78 -24.75 23.94
CA ALA A 227 0.64 -25.45 23.36
C ALA A 227 -0.63 -24.62 23.65
N CYS A 228 -1.11 -23.89 22.64
CA CYS A 228 -2.49 -23.38 22.61
C CYS A 228 -3.20 -24.10 21.46
N THR A 229 -4.05 -25.05 21.82
CA THR A 229 -5.04 -25.68 20.95
C THR A 229 -6.25 -24.74 20.82
N CYS A 230 -6.64 -24.40 19.59
CA CYS A 230 -7.95 -23.82 19.32
C CYS A 230 -8.79 -24.80 18.50
N SER A 231 -9.81 -25.38 19.15
CA SER A 231 -10.93 -26.05 18.49
C SER A 231 -11.79 -25.02 17.75
N MET A 232 -12.19 -25.34 16.52
CA MET A 232 -13.26 -24.62 15.81
C MET A 232 -14.63 -25.16 16.25
N PRO A 233 -15.66 -24.31 16.43
CA PRO A 233 -17.04 -24.75 16.30
C PRO A 233 -17.49 -24.65 14.83
N THR A 234 -18.05 -25.75 14.36
CA THR A 234 -18.77 -25.93 13.09
C THR A 234 -19.97 -24.99 13.00
N ALA A 235 -20.07 -24.22 11.92
CA ALA A 235 -21.31 -23.55 11.54
C ALA A 235 -22.11 -24.47 10.59
N ALA A 236 -23.35 -24.76 10.97
CA ALA A 236 -24.34 -25.37 10.10
C ALA A 236 -25.34 -24.29 9.67
N TRP A 237 -25.45 -24.13 8.34
CA TRP A 237 -26.43 -23.40 7.53
C TRP A 237 -26.60 -21.89 7.75
#